data_AF-A0A6C1NTV1-F1
#
_entry.id   AF-A0A6C1NTV1-F1
#
_cell.length_a   1.000
_cell.length_b   1.000
_cell.length_c   1.000
_cell.angle_alpha   90.00
_cell.angle_beta   90.00
_cell.angle_gamma   90.00
#
_symmetry.space_group_name_H-M   'P 1'
#
loop_
_entity.id
_entity.type
_entity.pdbx_description
1 polymer ?
#
loop_
_entity_poly.entity_id
_entity_poly.type
_entity_poly.pdbx_seq_one_letter_code
_entity_poly.pdbx_strand_id
1 'polypeptide(L)'
;MKNSNSTSAGAPAKAPDQARTPDETAGDTPGEGGGVATAKRPVRTLPVVGGSGGASKSAPPADPAQNGDGPGGAGDTAARGGAATPEGLPAGGGCHGGAERLLAAKDAGERNEALEELREDYPLGPHDQPQGMCPAFGSLRVGLRMRRTATVLSGSACCVYGLTFTSHFYGARRTVGYVPFNSESLVTGALFEDIKAAMEELADPEQYDTIVMTNLCIPTASGVPLDLLPREINGVRIVGIDVPGFGVPTHAEAKDVLAGALLKYARTEAEAGPVARPSDLVEGKPSVTLLGELFPADPMVVNSLLEPLGAAVGTVIPPREWRELYKALDSDVIAAVHPFYVRSVRQFEAAGRPVVGSAPVGVEGTAAWLRAIGEQLDAPEKKIGAAVDRAVAMTRGALAKQAVKGRIVVSGYEGSELLVARLLVEAGAEVPYVGSALPRSKWSDPDREWLEARGTHVQYRASLEEDRAAARDVNPDLVLGTTPTVQSAKEEGTPALYFTNLISARPLFGPAGAGGIAEVIAGAVEGRGRLNRMRTFFDGVGTGHTAGYGFDGVPERKLSAKERNARGRGGKAVTGAKKKKAMPGTSPSKAHEKAAASSSSCSTRGAA
;
A
#
# COMPACT_ATOMS: atom_id res chain seq x y z
N MET A 1 -15.34 -61.94 27.49
CA MET A 1 -14.60 -60.96 26.66
C MET A 1 -15.59 -60.24 25.75
N LYS A 2 -16.19 -59.14 26.21
CA LYS A 2 -16.99 -58.20 25.42
C LYS A 2 -16.97 -56.86 26.15
N ASN A 3 -16.64 -55.77 25.46
CA ASN A 3 -16.94 -54.41 25.91
C ASN A 3 -17.29 -53.58 24.66
N SER A 4 -18.57 -53.22 24.55
CA SER A 4 -19.07 -52.13 23.69
C SER A 4 -20.49 -51.77 24.12
N ASN A 5 -20.68 -50.54 24.61
CA ASN A 5 -21.93 -49.78 24.72
C ASN A 5 -21.53 -48.32 24.38
N SER A 6 -22.08 -47.66 23.35
CA SER A 6 -23.33 -46.87 23.32
C SER A 6 -23.38 -45.83 24.47
N THR A 7 -23.51 -44.52 24.29
CA THR A 7 -24.56 -43.75 23.57
C THR A 7 -24.22 -42.25 23.50
N SER A 8 -24.92 -41.57 22.57
CA SER A 8 -25.13 -40.14 22.29
C SER A 8 -24.99 -39.05 23.37
N ALA A 9 -24.48 -37.88 22.96
CA ALA A 9 -24.78 -36.53 23.48
C ALA A 9 -24.68 -35.55 22.28
N GLY A 10 -25.49 -34.52 22.04
CA GLY A 10 -26.29 -33.64 22.90
C GLY A 10 -25.86 -32.19 22.56
N ALA A 11 -26.70 -31.43 21.87
CA ALA A 11 -26.41 -30.05 21.42
C ALA A 11 -26.28 -29.04 22.58
N PRO A 12 -25.47 -27.97 22.47
CA PRO A 12 -25.31 -27.02 23.57
C PRO A 12 -26.37 -25.89 23.54
N ALA A 13 -26.92 -25.60 24.72
CA ALA A 13 -27.90 -24.56 25.00
C ALA A 13 -27.26 -23.20 25.33
N LYS A 14 -28.04 -22.14 25.08
CA LYS A 14 -27.80 -20.71 25.39
C LYS A 14 -27.44 -20.47 26.87
N ALA A 15 -26.47 -19.58 27.11
CA ALA A 15 -26.20 -18.98 28.41
C ALA A 15 -27.05 -17.70 28.63
N PRO A 16 -27.49 -17.39 29.86
CA PRO A 16 -28.29 -16.20 30.15
C PRO A 16 -27.45 -14.99 30.59
N ASP A 17 -28.06 -13.85 30.33
CA ASP A 17 -27.75 -12.47 30.73
C ASP A 17 -27.59 -12.31 32.25
N GLN A 18 -26.58 -11.57 32.70
CA GLN A 18 -26.53 -11.05 34.08
C GLN A 18 -26.26 -9.54 34.08
N ALA A 19 -27.26 -8.85 34.61
CA ALA A 19 -27.37 -7.42 34.79
C ALA A 19 -26.41 -6.87 35.85
N ARG A 20 -26.07 -5.60 35.66
CA ARG A 20 -25.17 -4.78 36.46
C ARG A 20 -26.01 -3.69 37.14
N THR A 21 -25.92 -3.55 38.46
CA THR A 21 -26.46 -2.42 39.25
C THR A 21 -25.70 -2.25 40.58
N PRO A 22 -25.76 -1.06 41.23
CA PRO A 22 -24.59 -0.37 41.80
C PRO A 22 -24.67 -0.08 43.32
N ASP A 23 -23.83 0.87 43.79
CA ASP A 23 -23.72 1.53 45.12
C ASP A 23 -22.94 0.76 46.22
N GLU A 24 -22.20 1.35 47.17
CA GLU A 24 -22.09 2.74 47.67
C GLU A 24 -20.81 2.87 48.57
N THR A 25 -20.16 4.04 48.50
CA THR A 25 -19.52 4.90 49.53
C THR A 25 -18.71 4.43 50.77
N ALA A 26 -17.83 5.37 51.16
CA ALA A 26 -17.15 5.64 52.45
C ALA A 26 -15.78 4.95 52.66
N GLY A 27 -14.68 5.61 53.03
CA GLY A 27 -14.43 6.95 53.55
C GLY A 27 -13.44 6.82 54.72
N ASP A 28 -12.24 7.43 54.64
CA ASP A 28 -11.57 8.10 55.78
C ASP A 28 -10.15 8.63 55.43
N THR A 29 -9.97 9.92 55.74
CA THR A 29 -8.75 10.74 55.91
C THR A 29 -8.43 10.83 57.43
N PRO A 30 -7.30 11.37 57.97
CA PRO A 30 -6.60 12.60 57.52
C PRO A 30 -5.08 12.79 57.85
N GLY A 31 -4.52 13.90 57.37
CA GLY A 31 -3.25 14.49 57.83
C GLY A 31 -2.93 15.83 57.13
N GLU A 32 -2.80 16.90 57.93
CA GLU A 32 -2.91 18.34 57.60
C GLU A 32 -1.67 19.03 56.99
N GLY A 33 -1.87 20.23 56.40
CA GLY A 33 -0.84 21.27 56.36
C GLY A 33 -0.99 22.42 55.34
N GLY A 34 -1.58 23.56 55.77
CA GLY A 34 -1.15 24.93 55.38
C GLY A 34 -1.87 25.68 54.25
N GLY A 35 -2.49 26.83 54.58
CA GLY A 35 -3.24 27.77 53.70
C GLY A 35 -2.40 28.51 52.63
N VAL A 36 -2.99 29.24 51.68
CA VAL A 36 -3.59 30.58 51.83
C VAL A 36 -4.63 30.87 50.70
N ALA A 37 -5.67 31.63 51.05
CA ALA A 37 -6.81 32.07 50.23
C ALA A 37 -6.43 33.06 49.09
N THR A 38 -7.18 33.18 47.99
CA THR A 38 -8.34 34.12 47.92
C THR A 38 -9.16 33.99 46.60
N ALA A 39 -10.49 34.08 46.78
CA ALA A 39 -11.53 34.68 45.95
C ALA A 39 -11.88 34.12 44.53
N LYS A 40 -12.95 33.31 44.47
CA LYS A 40 -13.88 33.22 43.32
C LYS A 40 -15.24 33.82 43.72
N ARG A 41 -15.78 34.74 42.90
CA ARG A 41 -17.20 35.16 42.92
C ARG A 41 -18.01 34.29 41.94
N PRO A 42 -19.29 33.99 42.23
CA PRO A 42 -20.15 33.15 41.39
C PRO A 42 -20.84 33.96 40.28
N VAL A 43 -20.93 33.40 39.08
CA VAL A 43 -21.78 33.92 38.01
C VAL A 43 -23.15 33.25 38.10
N ARG A 44 -24.18 34.09 38.20
CA ARG A 44 -25.61 33.78 38.20
C ARG A 44 -26.03 33.14 36.87
N THR A 45 -26.78 32.04 36.96
CA THR A 45 -27.67 31.52 35.92
C THR A 45 -29.04 32.21 35.98
N LEU A 46 -29.61 32.58 34.83
CA LEU A 46 -31.00 33.01 34.60
C LEU A 46 -31.30 32.97 33.07
N PRO A 47 -32.57 32.90 32.60
CA PRO A 47 -33.22 31.64 32.22
C PRO A 47 -33.61 31.55 30.74
N VAL A 48 -33.90 30.32 30.30
CA VAL A 48 -34.52 29.99 29.01
C VAL A 48 -36.03 30.16 29.11
N VAL A 49 -36.64 30.84 28.13
CA VAL A 49 -38.09 30.85 27.88
C VAL A 49 -38.32 30.62 26.38
N GLY A 50 -39.13 29.61 26.04
CA GLY A 50 -39.54 29.23 24.67
C GLY A 50 -40.57 30.20 24.05
N GLY A 51 -41.14 29.95 22.88
CA GLY A 51 -41.02 28.85 21.93
C GLY A 51 -41.96 29.05 20.73
N SER A 52 -41.91 28.11 19.76
CA SER A 52 -42.90 27.70 18.74
C SER A 52 -42.13 27.33 17.46
N GLY A 53 -42.31 26.19 16.79
CA GLY A 53 -43.39 25.23 16.79
C GLY A 53 -43.73 24.94 15.32
N GLY A 54 -43.23 23.82 14.77
CA GLY A 54 -43.47 23.45 13.37
C GLY A 54 -42.90 22.08 13.03
N ALA A 55 -43.67 21.02 13.29
CA ALA A 55 -43.34 19.64 12.98
C ALA A 55 -43.57 19.32 11.50
N SER A 56 -42.68 18.55 10.87
CA SER A 56 -43.06 17.68 9.75
C SER A 56 -42.44 16.30 9.93
N LYS A 57 -43.30 15.28 9.79
CA LYS A 57 -43.02 13.87 10.01
C LYS A 57 -42.34 13.26 8.79
N SER A 58 -41.32 12.46 9.03
CA SER A 58 -40.66 11.59 8.06
C SER A 58 -41.54 10.37 7.72
N ALA A 59 -41.63 10.03 6.43
CA ALA A 59 -42.17 8.77 5.92
C ALA A 59 -41.04 7.93 5.32
N PRO A 60 -41.09 6.58 5.40
CA PRO A 60 -40.02 5.69 4.95
C PRO A 60 -40.07 5.42 3.43
N PRO A 61 -38.97 4.94 2.81
CA PRO A 61 -38.91 4.71 1.36
C PRO A 61 -39.61 3.41 0.97
N ALA A 62 -40.26 3.41 -0.21
CA ALA A 62 -40.87 2.24 -0.83
C ALA A 62 -40.00 1.73 -2.00
N ASP A 63 -39.96 0.40 -2.14
CA ASP A 63 -39.29 -0.39 -3.19
C ASP A 63 -39.81 -0.11 -4.62
N PRO A 64 -39.03 -0.40 -5.68
CA PRO A 64 -39.40 -0.11 -7.05
C PRO A 64 -40.13 -1.30 -7.71
N ALA A 65 -41.28 -1.03 -8.33
CA ALA A 65 -41.92 -1.96 -9.27
C ALA A 65 -42.45 -1.23 -10.52
N GLN A 66 -41.91 -1.70 -11.65
CA GLN A 66 -42.35 -1.79 -13.06
C GLN A 66 -43.62 -1.07 -13.61
N ASN A 67 -43.55 -0.88 -14.94
CA ASN A 67 -44.55 -0.49 -15.96
C ASN A 67 -44.41 0.99 -16.38
N GLY A 68 -44.33 1.39 -17.65
CA GLY A 68 -44.62 0.77 -18.94
C GLY A 68 -45.30 1.82 -19.83
N ASP A 69 -44.80 2.01 -21.06
CA ASP A 69 -45.38 2.72 -22.23
C ASP A 69 -45.48 4.28 -22.28
N GLY A 70 -44.94 4.86 -23.38
CA GLY A 70 -44.94 6.30 -23.73
C GLY A 70 -46.17 6.73 -24.56
N PRO A 71 -46.10 7.67 -25.55
CA PRO A 71 -45.16 8.78 -25.80
C PRO A 71 -45.88 10.16 -26.01
N GLY A 72 -45.13 11.26 -26.01
CA GLY A 72 -45.58 12.60 -26.46
C GLY A 72 -44.68 13.69 -25.86
N GLY A 73 -44.09 14.65 -26.56
CA GLY A 73 -44.38 15.17 -27.90
C GLY A 73 -44.62 16.69 -27.83
N ALA A 74 -43.60 17.46 -27.45
CA ALA A 74 -43.45 18.91 -27.66
C ALA A 74 -42.00 19.26 -27.21
N GLY A 75 -41.07 19.77 -28.01
CA GLY A 75 -41.20 20.68 -29.14
C GLY A 75 -40.65 22.03 -28.69
N ASP A 76 -39.32 22.22 -28.76
CA ASP A 76 -38.80 23.55 -29.01
C ASP A 76 -37.48 23.53 -29.79
N THR A 77 -37.42 24.46 -30.72
CA THR A 77 -36.51 24.56 -31.85
C THR A 77 -35.34 25.47 -31.54
N ALA A 78 -34.11 25.04 -31.80
CA ALA A 78 -32.97 25.94 -31.92
C ALA A 78 -32.00 25.49 -33.03
N ALA A 79 -32.11 26.23 -34.15
CA ALA A 79 -31.09 26.60 -35.13
C ALA A 79 -29.94 25.62 -35.44
N ARG A 80 -30.01 25.05 -36.66
CA ARG A 80 -28.85 24.56 -37.41
C ARG A 80 -28.01 25.76 -37.88
N GLY A 81 -26.87 25.98 -37.23
CA GLY A 81 -25.76 26.78 -37.76
C GLY A 81 -24.57 25.86 -38.01
N GLY A 82 -24.21 25.67 -39.28
CA GLY A 82 -23.01 24.93 -39.65
C GLY A 82 -21.77 25.72 -39.26
N ALA A 83 -20.96 25.15 -38.37
CA ALA A 83 -19.57 25.54 -38.14
C ALA A 83 -18.70 24.29 -38.27
N ALA A 84 -17.68 24.40 -39.12
CA ALA A 84 -16.76 23.33 -39.46
C ALA A 84 -16.13 22.69 -38.21
N THR A 85 -16.15 21.37 -38.16
CA THR A 85 -15.42 20.57 -37.18
C THR A 85 -13.93 20.81 -37.37
N PRO A 86 -13.16 21.26 -36.36
CA PRO A 86 -11.72 21.15 -36.42
C PRO A 86 -11.38 19.66 -36.36
N GLU A 87 -10.87 19.11 -37.47
CA GLU A 87 -10.15 17.85 -37.45
C GLU A 87 -8.94 17.99 -36.50
N GLY A 88 -8.81 17.08 -35.53
CA GLY A 88 -7.56 16.95 -34.77
C GLY A 88 -7.64 16.82 -33.24
N LEU A 89 -8.78 16.48 -32.63
CA LEU A 89 -8.78 16.00 -31.23
C LEU A 89 -8.82 14.47 -31.22
N PRO A 90 -7.77 13.78 -30.73
CA PRO A 90 -7.83 12.34 -30.52
C PRO A 90 -8.95 12.04 -29.52
N ALA A 91 -9.85 11.16 -29.93
CA ALA A 91 -10.89 10.63 -29.05
C ALA A 91 -10.23 9.85 -27.89
N GLY A 92 -10.50 10.29 -26.65
CA GLY A 92 -10.36 9.44 -25.46
C GLY A 92 -8.94 9.25 -24.90
N GLY A 93 -8.25 10.34 -24.57
CA GLY A 93 -7.10 10.27 -23.66
C GLY A 93 -7.55 10.08 -22.21
N GLY A 94 -7.66 8.84 -21.75
CA GLY A 94 -7.80 8.56 -20.31
C GLY A 94 -6.55 9.01 -19.54
N CYS A 95 -6.65 9.20 -18.22
CA CYS A 95 -5.57 9.64 -17.32
C CYS A 95 -4.29 8.78 -17.36
N HIS A 96 -4.28 7.66 -18.09
CA HIS A 96 -3.15 6.75 -18.27
C HIS A 96 -2.25 7.10 -19.48
N GLY A 97 -2.64 8.04 -20.35
CA GLY A 97 -1.83 8.48 -21.50
C GLY A 97 -0.73 9.52 -21.18
N GLY A 98 -0.35 9.69 -19.92
CA GLY A 98 0.49 10.80 -19.47
C GLY A 98 1.96 10.72 -19.86
N ALA A 99 2.50 9.53 -20.14
CA ALA A 99 3.91 9.33 -20.48
C ALA A 99 4.30 10.03 -21.80
N GLU A 100 3.42 9.98 -22.81
CA GLU A 100 3.63 10.64 -24.10
C GLU A 100 3.60 12.16 -23.96
N ARG A 101 2.73 12.71 -23.11
CA ARG A 101 2.65 14.15 -22.84
C ARG A 101 3.86 14.66 -22.05
N LEU A 102 4.37 13.87 -21.12
CA LEU A 102 5.60 14.11 -20.38
C LEU A 102 6.84 14.17 -21.28
N LEU A 103 6.91 13.28 -22.27
CA LEU A 103 7.97 13.26 -23.28
C LEU A 103 7.82 14.45 -24.24
N ALA A 104 6.60 14.75 -24.69
CA ALA A 104 6.31 15.89 -25.56
C ALA A 104 6.60 17.25 -24.90
N ALA A 105 6.30 17.43 -23.61
CA ALA A 105 6.61 18.66 -22.87
C ALA A 105 8.12 18.91 -22.73
N LYS A 106 8.92 17.84 -22.61
CA LYS A 106 10.39 17.90 -22.60
C LYS A 106 10.93 18.36 -23.96
N ASP A 107 10.35 17.86 -25.05
CA ASP A 107 10.75 18.21 -26.41
C ASP A 107 10.31 19.64 -26.82
N ALA A 108 9.27 20.17 -26.16
CA ALA A 108 8.75 21.52 -26.37
C ALA A 108 9.47 22.62 -25.56
N GLY A 109 10.40 22.28 -24.66
CA GLY A 109 11.13 23.25 -23.83
C GLY A 109 10.32 23.88 -22.69
N GLU A 110 9.10 23.38 -22.43
CA GLU A 110 8.26 23.74 -21.28
C GLU A 110 8.78 23.02 -20.03
N ARG A 111 9.82 23.57 -19.40
CA ARG A 111 10.42 22.99 -18.19
C ARG A 111 9.51 23.19 -16.98
N ASN A 112 8.97 22.09 -16.47
CA ASN A 112 8.33 22.03 -15.16
C ASN A 112 9.33 21.43 -14.17
N GLU A 113 9.94 22.28 -13.33
CA GLU A 113 10.97 21.91 -12.36
C GLU A 113 10.48 20.83 -11.37
N ALA A 114 9.23 20.92 -10.90
CA ALA A 114 8.64 19.92 -10.01
C ALA A 114 8.60 18.53 -10.66
N LEU A 115 8.33 18.43 -11.97
CA LEU A 115 8.35 17.16 -12.70
C LEU A 115 9.76 16.62 -12.94
N GLU A 116 10.75 17.50 -13.12
CA GLU A 116 12.15 17.10 -13.23
C GLU A 116 12.65 16.51 -11.90
N GLU A 117 12.37 17.16 -10.77
CA GLU A 117 12.69 16.64 -9.43
C GLU A 117 12.02 15.29 -9.18
N LEU A 118 10.73 15.14 -9.52
CA LEU A 118 10.02 13.87 -9.32
C LEU A 118 10.63 12.73 -10.14
N ARG A 119 11.08 13.00 -11.37
CA ARG A 119 11.73 11.99 -12.22
C ARG A 119 13.10 11.58 -11.70
N GLU A 120 13.85 12.52 -11.15
CA GLU A 120 15.15 12.24 -10.52
C GLU A 120 14.98 11.40 -9.25
N ASP A 121 14.03 11.78 -8.40
CA ASP A 121 13.79 11.11 -7.13
C ASP A 121 13.13 9.72 -7.32
N TYR A 122 12.23 9.60 -8.30
CA TYR A 122 11.38 8.42 -8.50
C TYR A 122 11.46 7.89 -9.95
N PRO A 123 12.61 7.32 -10.35
CA PRO A 123 12.85 6.93 -11.74
C PRO A 123 11.95 5.78 -12.18
N LEU A 124 11.37 5.88 -13.38
CA LEU A 124 10.47 4.87 -13.95
C LEU A 124 11.21 3.59 -14.35
N GLY A 125 10.48 2.46 -14.34
CA GLY A 125 10.99 1.16 -14.79
C GLY A 125 10.86 0.95 -16.31
N PRO A 126 11.34 -0.19 -16.83
CA PRO A 126 11.27 -0.55 -18.25
C PRO A 126 9.84 -0.68 -18.83
N HIS A 127 8.84 -0.81 -17.96
CA HIS A 127 7.42 -1.01 -18.30
C HIS A 127 6.55 0.17 -17.83
N ASP A 128 7.08 1.40 -17.89
CA ASP A 128 6.47 2.60 -17.33
C ASP A 128 6.19 2.47 -15.82
N GLN A 129 4.95 2.75 -15.40
CA GLN A 129 4.54 2.72 -14.00
C GLN A 129 4.07 1.33 -13.59
N PRO A 130 4.51 0.84 -12.41
CA PRO A 130 3.98 -0.40 -11.87
C PRO A 130 2.45 -0.36 -11.76
N GLN A 131 1.78 -1.45 -12.14
CA GLN A 131 0.33 -1.51 -12.02
C GLN A 131 -0.09 -1.50 -10.55
N GLY A 132 -0.73 -0.41 -10.14
CA GLY A 132 -1.08 -0.17 -8.75
C GLY A 132 -2.23 0.81 -8.58
N MET A 133 -2.39 1.27 -7.34
CA MET A 133 -3.36 2.30 -7.00
C MET A 133 -2.84 3.67 -7.44
N CYS A 134 -3.73 4.66 -7.51
CA CYS A 134 -3.30 6.04 -7.76
C CYS A 134 -2.24 6.47 -6.72
N PRO A 135 -1.08 7.00 -7.14
CA PRO A 135 0.00 7.39 -6.23
C PRO A 135 -0.46 8.37 -5.13
N ALA A 136 -1.36 9.31 -5.45
CA ALA A 136 -1.91 10.27 -4.49
C ALA A 136 -2.61 9.63 -3.27
N PHE A 137 -2.99 8.36 -3.35
CA PHE A 137 -3.45 7.63 -2.17
C PHE A 137 -2.38 7.57 -1.07
N GLY A 138 -1.10 7.48 -1.45
CA GLY A 138 0.03 7.47 -0.52
C GLY A 138 0.19 8.75 0.27
N SER A 139 0.15 9.90 -0.40
CA SER A 139 0.20 11.21 0.25
C SER A 139 -1.03 11.43 1.13
N LEU A 140 -2.22 11.05 0.68
CA LEU A 140 -3.44 11.07 1.51
C LEU A 140 -3.31 10.20 2.75
N ARG A 141 -2.72 9.00 2.62
CA ARG A 141 -2.52 8.08 3.75
C ARG A 141 -1.64 8.69 4.84
N VAL A 142 -0.67 9.53 4.46
CA VAL A 142 0.13 10.32 5.40
C VAL A 142 -0.68 11.50 5.96
N GLY A 143 -1.18 12.38 5.09
CA GLY A 143 -1.87 13.61 5.50
C GLY A 143 -3.10 13.37 6.37
N LEU A 144 -3.94 12.40 6.03
CA LEU A 144 -5.17 12.09 6.77
C LEU A 144 -4.94 11.44 8.13
N ARG A 145 -3.72 10.95 8.41
CA ARG A 145 -3.34 10.46 9.74
C ARG A 145 -2.85 11.56 10.66
N MET A 146 -2.36 12.66 10.10
CA MET A 146 -1.91 13.80 10.88
C MET A 146 -3.09 14.46 11.58
N ARG A 147 -2.91 14.85 12.84
CA ARG A 147 -3.85 15.67 13.60
C ARG A 147 -3.59 17.14 13.26
N ARG A 148 -4.66 17.94 13.31
CA ARG A 148 -4.60 19.38 13.00
C ARG A 148 -3.95 19.63 11.64
N THR A 149 -4.21 18.75 10.68
CA THR A 149 -3.76 18.90 9.30
C THR A 149 -4.94 18.77 8.36
N ALA A 150 -5.17 19.80 7.56
CA ALA A 150 -6.11 19.74 6.45
C ALA A 150 -5.40 19.15 5.22
N THR A 151 -6.02 18.19 4.54
CA THR A 151 -5.48 17.59 3.31
C THR A 151 -6.43 17.89 2.16
N VAL A 152 -5.99 18.67 1.19
CA VAL A 152 -6.79 19.23 0.10
C VAL A 152 -6.24 18.76 -1.24
N LEU A 153 -7.11 18.35 -2.15
CA LEU A 153 -6.76 17.91 -3.49
C LEU A 153 -7.26 18.91 -4.54
N SER A 154 -6.44 19.18 -5.56
CA SER A 154 -6.91 19.70 -6.85
C SER A 154 -6.86 18.58 -7.88
N GLY A 155 -8.02 18.22 -8.43
CA GLY A 155 -8.21 17.02 -9.23
C GLY A 155 -9.55 16.99 -9.94
N SER A 156 -9.71 16.10 -10.92
CA SER A 156 -11.06 15.86 -11.45
C SER A 156 -11.94 15.24 -10.37
N ALA A 157 -13.26 15.48 -10.44
CA ALA A 157 -14.20 14.97 -9.46
C ALA A 157 -14.13 13.44 -9.32
N CYS A 158 -13.87 12.71 -10.41
CA CYS A 158 -13.70 11.26 -10.38
C CYS A 158 -12.45 10.81 -9.61
N CYS A 159 -11.32 11.53 -9.74
CA CYS A 159 -10.10 11.24 -8.97
C CYS A 159 -10.35 11.46 -7.48
N VAL A 160 -10.93 12.59 -7.10
CA VAL A 160 -11.18 12.93 -5.70
C VAL A 160 -12.20 11.99 -5.07
N TYR A 161 -13.25 11.60 -5.81
CA TYR A 161 -14.18 10.56 -5.36
C TYR A 161 -13.47 9.23 -5.10
N GLY A 162 -12.71 8.72 -6.08
CA GLY A 162 -12.01 7.43 -5.96
C GLY A 162 -10.97 7.42 -4.84
N LEU A 163 -10.20 8.51 -4.70
CA LEU A 163 -9.21 8.68 -3.65
C LEU A 163 -9.84 8.83 -2.26
N THR A 164 -10.94 9.58 -2.14
CA THR A 164 -11.71 9.68 -0.90
C THR A 164 -12.24 8.32 -0.48
N PHE A 165 -12.89 7.59 -1.39
CA PHE A 165 -13.40 6.24 -1.14
C PHE A 165 -12.30 5.31 -0.64
N THR A 166 -11.19 5.25 -1.37
CA THR A 166 -10.05 4.38 -1.06
C THR A 166 -9.41 4.72 0.28
N SER A 167 -9.26 6.02 0.58
CA SER A 167 -8.69 6.49 1.85
C SER A 167 -9.54 6.04 3.05
N HIS A 168 -10.86 6.18 2.96
CA HIS A 168 -11.79 5.76 4.00
C HIS A 168 -11.90 4.24 4.10
N PHE A 169 -11.85 3.52 2.98
CA PHE A 169 -11.81 2.06 2.96
C PHE A 169 -10.63 1.51 3.75
N TYR A 170 -9.46 2.15 3.64
CA TYR A 170 -8.25 1.80 4.41
C TYR A 170 -8.14 2.50 5.77
N GLY A 171 -9.27 2.98 6.32
CA GLY A 171 -9.39 3.38 7.72
C GLY A 171 -9.13 4.85 8.01
N ALA A 172 -8.95 5.71 7.00
CA ALA A 172 -8.95 7.15 7.23
C ALA A 172 -10.33 7.61 7.74
N ARG A 173 -10.33 8.55 8.68
CA ARG A 173 -11.56 9.12 9.28
C ARG A 173 -11.65 10.64 9.12
N ARG A 174 -10.71 11.24 8.40
CA ARG A 174 -10.62 12.69 8.20
C ARG A 174 -11.11 13.05 6.81
N THR A 175 -11.67 14.26 6.72
CA THR A 175 -12.18 14.82 5.47
C THR A 175 -11.03 15.06 4.49
N VAL A 176 -11.32 14.78 3.22
CA VAL A 176 -10.47 15.19 2.09
C VAL A 176 -11.07 16.46 1.51
N GLY A 177 -10.33 17.56 1.57
CA GLY A 177 -10.71 18.82 0.92
C GLY A 177 -10.59 18.71 -0.60
N TYR A 178 -11.38 19.51 -1.31
CA TYR A 178 -11.41 19.48 -2.77
C TYR A 178 -11.52 20.88 -3.36
N VAL A 179 -10.58 21.24 -4.24
CA VAL A 179 -10.71 22.40 -5.14
C VAL A 179 -11.07 21.89 -6.54
N PRO A 180 -12.32 22.08 -7.01
CA PRO A 180 -12.74 21.62 -8.32
C PRO A 180 -12.19 22.51 -9.44
N PHE A 181 -12.12 21.94 -10.65
CA PHE A 181 -11.82 22.70 -11.86
C PHE A 181 -12.72 22.25 -13.01
N ASN A 182 -12.78 23.09 -14.03
CA ASN A 182 -13.37 22.77 -15.32
C ASN A 182 -12.38 23.17 -16.44
N SER A 183 -12.74 22.96 -17.70
CA SER A 183 -11.86 23.28 -18.83
C SER A 183 -11.52 24.78 -18.91
N GLU A 184 -12.41 25.65 -18.48
CA GLU A 184 -12.20 27.11 -18.48
C GLU A 184 -11.17 27.50 -17.40
N SER A 185 -11.35 27.05 -16.16
CA SER A 185 -10.45 27.42 -15.06
C SER A 185 -9.02 26.90 -15.23
N LEU A 186 -8.84 25.81 -16.00
CA LEU A 186 -7.52 25.27 -16.37
C LEU A 186 -6.77 26.14 -17.38
N VAL A 187 -7.46 26.78 -18.32
CA VAL A 187 -6.82 27.55 -19.40
C VAL A 187 -6.69 29.04 -19.09
N THR A 188 -7.53 29.56 -18.20
CA THR A 188 -7.51 30.97 -17.79
C THR A 188 -6.56 31.25 -16.61
N GLY A 189 -6.03 30.21 -15.97
CA GLY A 189 -5.23 30.33 -14.75
C GLY A 189 -6.06 30.52 -13.47
N ALA A 190 -7.40 30.60 -13.59
CA ALA A 190 -8.30 30.81 -12.46
C ALA A 190 -8.17 29.73 -11.37
N LEU A 191 -7.81 28.50 -11.74
CA LEU A 191 -7.61 27.41 -10.79
C LEU A 191 -6.58 27.74 -9.70
N PHE A 192 -5.50 28.46 -10.00
CA PHE A 192 -4.53 28.83 -8.97
C PHE A 192 -5.14 29.82 -7.97
N GLU A 193 -5.90 30.80 -8.44
CA GLU A 193 -6.60 31.76 -7.58
C GLU A 193 -7.67 31.06 -6.73
N ASP A 194 -8.41 30.09 -7.29
CA ASP A 194 -9.37 29.27 -6.54
C ASP A 194 -8.67 28.46 -5.44
N ILE A 195 -7.51 27.87 -5.73
CA ILE A 195 -6.69 27.16 -4.74
C ILE A 195 -6.25 28.12 -3.64
N LYS A 196 -5.71 29.27 -4.00
CA LYS A 196 -5.25 30.27 -3.03
C LYS A 196 -6.39 30.75 -2.13
N ALA A 197 -7.55 31.08 -2.70
CA ALA A 197 -8.74 31.47 -1.94
C ALA A 197 -9.18 30.36 -0.97
N ALA A 198 -9.15 29.09 -1.41
CA ALA A 198 -9.46 27.96 -0.54
C ALA A 198 -8.43 27.79 0.60
N MET A 199 -7.15 28.07 0.37
CA MET A 199 -6.14 28.05 1.43
C MET A 199 -6.38 29.17 2.44
N GLU A 200 -6.72 30.37 1.97
CA GLU A 200 -7.05 31.53 2.82
C GLU A 200 -8.29 31.27 3.68
N GLU A 201 -9.34 30.65 3.11
CA GLU A 201 -10.56 30.28 3.84
C GLU A 201 -10.31 29.21 4.90
N LEU A 202 -9.46 28.22 4.61
CA LEU A 202 -9.23 27.08 5.49
C LEU A 202 -8.17 27.35 6.59
N ALA A 203 -7.37 28.40 6.43
CA ALA A 203 -6.27 28.75 7.34
C ALA A 203 -6.76 29.34 8.68
N ASP A 204 -7.25 28.45 9.54
CA ASP A 204 -7.63 28.71 10.93
C ASP A 204 -6.62 28.04 11.90
N PRO A 205 -5.79 28.83 12.62
CA PRO A 205 -4.80 28.29 13.55
C PRO A 205 -5.42 27.62 14.79
N GLU A 206 -6.70 27.87 15.10
CA GLU A 206 -7.39 27.13 16.17
C GLU A 206 -7.67 25.67 15.76
N GLN A 207 -7.81 25.39 14.46
CA GLN A 207 -8.14 24.06 13.92
C GLN A 207 -6.92 23.33 13.33
N TYR A 208 -6.04 24.05 12.65
CA TYR A 208 -4.97 23.47 11.84
C TYR A 208 -3.60 24.06 12.17
N ASP A 209 -2.60 23.19 12.26
CA ASP A 209 -1.19 23.57 12.28
C ASP A 209 -0.61 23.65 10.85
N THR A 210 -1.26 22.95 9.91
CA THR A 210 -0.82 22.81 8.52
C THR A 210 -1.99 22.48 7.60
N ILE A 211 -1.94 22.96 6.36
CA ILE A 211 -2.75 22.48 5.26
C ILE A 211 -1.83 22.00 4.13
N VAL A 212 -2.12 20.79 3.67
CA VAL A 212 -1.42 20.13 2.56
C VAL A 212 -2.28 20.28 1.33
N MET A 213 -1.79 21.04 0.35
CA MET A 213 -2.43 21.23 -0.95
C MET A 213 -1.76 20.33 -1.98
N THR A 214 -2.51 19.39 -2.55
CA THR A 214 -1.96 18.41 -3.51
C THR A 214 -2.54 18.59 -4.89
N ASN A 215 -1.70 18.87 -5.87
CA ASN A 215 -2.05 18.76 -7.28
C ASN A 215 -2.04 17.28 -7.71
N LEU A 216 -3.09 16.87 -8.42
CA LEU A 216 -3.14 15.59 -9.12
C LEU A 216 -2.72 15.75 -10.59
N CYS A 217 -2.89 14.70 -11.41
CA CYS A 217 -2.39 14.63 -12.78
C CYS A 217 -2.69 15.87 -13.64
N ILE A 218 -3.95 16.34 -13.66
CA ILE A 218 -4.37 17.40 -14.57
C ILE A 218 -3.79 18.77 -14.14
N PRO A 219 -3.97 19.23 -12.88
CA PRO A 219 -3.35 20.48 -12.43
C PRO A 219 -1.82 20.51 -12.57
N THR A 220 -1.14 19.40 -12.27
CA THR A 220 0.32 19.32 -12.48
C THR A 220 0.68 19.41 -13.97
N ALA A 221 -0.04 18.71 -14.85
CA ALA A 221 0.19 18.76 -16.29
C ALA A 221 -0.14 20.13 -16.92
N SER A 222 -1.06 20.87 -16.31
CA SER A 222 -1.41 22.24 -16.68
C SER A 222 -0.48 23.29 -16.08
N GLY A 223 0.52 22.88 -15.29
CA GLY A 223 1.53 23.79 -14.72
C GLY A 223 0.99 24.69 -13.60
N VAL A 224 0.00 24.24 -12.82
CA VAL A 224 -0.51 25.01 -11.68
C VAL A 224 0.59 25.17 -10.61
N PRO A 225 1.05 26.39 -10.31
CA PRO A 225 2.29 26.61 -9.57
C PRO A 225 2.05 26.70 -8.05
N LEU A 226 1.99 25.56 -7.36
CA LEU A 226 1.76 25.55 -5.89
C LEU A 226 2.90 26.18 -5.08
N ASP A 227 4.08 26.36 -5.67
CA ASP A 227 5.23 27.04 -5.09
C ASP A 227 5.00 28.56 -4.90
N LEU A 228 4.04 29.15 -5.63
CA LEU A 228 3.62 30.53 -5.46
C LEU A 228 2.65 30.74 -4.30
N LEU A 229 2.13 29.67 -3.67
CA LEU A 229 1.31 29.82 -2.47
C LEU A 229 2.15 30.42 -1.33
N PRO A 230 1.57 31.31 -0.49
CA PRO A 230 2.25 31.76 0.72
C PRO A 230 2.64 30.55 1.58
N ARG A 231 3.86 30.53 2.11
CA ARG A 231 4.31 29.43 3.00
C ARG A 231 3.47 29.31 4.27
N GLU A 232 2.92 30.43 4.73
CA GLU A 232 2.08 30.50 5.92
C GLU A 232 0.94 31.51 5.70
N ILE A 233 -0.26 31.18 6.20
CA ILE A 233 -1.43 32.06 6.23
C ILE A 233 -2.01 31.99 7.64
N ASN A 234 -2.22 33.13 8.30
CA ASN A 234 -2.76 33.21 9.67
C ASN A 234 -2.05 32.31 10.71
N GLY A 235 -0.74 32.04 10.56
CA GLY A 235 -0.02 31.10 11.44
C GLY A 235 -0.14 29.62 11.07
N VAL A 236 -0.89 29.30 10.01
CA VAL A 236 -1.07 27.93 9.48
C VAL A 236 -0.12 27.72 8.30
N ARG A 237 0.67 26.64 8.35
CA ARG A 237 1.64 26.30 7.30
C ARG A 237 0.92 25.77 6.06
N ILE A 238 1.30 26.26 4.89
CA ILE A 238 0.79 25.78 3.61
C ILE A 238 1.87 24.97 2.91
N VAL A 239 1.58 23.70 2.64
CA VAL A 239 2.52 22.78 2.00
C VAL A 239 1.92 22.32 0.67
N GLY A 240 2.42 22.89 -0.43
CA GLY A 240 2.10 22.48 -1.79
C GLY A 240 2.92 21.28 -2.23
N ILE A 241 2.27 20.25 -2.78
CA ILE A 241 2.93 19.09 -3.39
C ILE A 241 2.26 18.68 -4.70
N ASP A 242 3.05 18.17 -5.64
CA ASP A 242 2.56 17.52 -6.85
C ASP A 242 2.67 16.01 -6.70
N VAL A 243 1.55 15.31 -6.88
CA VAL A 243 1.50 13.84 -6.92
C VAL A 243 0.76 13.38 -8.18
N PRO A 244 1.30 13.74 -9.37
CA PRO A 244 0.71 13.29 -10.62
C PRO A 244 0.86 11.79 -10.76
N GLY A 245 -0.22 11.17 -11.24
CA GLY A 245 -0.26 9.76 -11.60
C GLY A 245 0.95 9.38 -12.43
N PHE A 246 1.32 10.17 -13.44
CA PHE A 246 2.43 9.91 -14.37
C PHE A 246 3.85 10.25 -13.86
N GLY A 247 3.98 10.98 -12.74
CA GLY A 247 5.29 11.46 -12.25
C GLY A 247 5.76 10.77 -10.97
N VAL A 248 4.83 10.21 -10.19
CA VAL A 248 5.14 9.40 -9.01
C VAL A 248 4.75 7.96 -9.32
N PRO A 249 5.68 6.98 -9.37
CA PRO A 249 5.37 5.65 -9.90
C PRO A 249 4.46 4.81 -8.99
N THR A 250 4.52 5.01 -7.66
CA THR A 250 3.76 4.22 -6.69
C THR A 250 3.18 5.06 -5.56
N HIS A 251 2.12 4.56 -4.92
CA HIS A 251 1.60 5.19 -3.69
C HIS A 251 2.58 5.11 -2.53
N ALA A 252 3.49 4.12 -2.48
CA ALA A 252 4.53 4.12 -1.47
C ALA A 252 5.48 5.31 -1.65
N GLU A 253 5.95 5.58 -2.87
CA GLU A 253 6.80 6.75 -3.17
C GLU A 253 6.09 8.09 -2.89
N ALA A 254 4.78 8.18 -3.11
CA ALA A 254 4.00 9.36 -2.74
C ALA A 254 3.95 9.64 -1.22
N LYS A 255 4.18 8.62 -0.37
CA LYS A 255 4.36 8.83 1.09
C LYS A 255 5.64 9.64 1.34
N ASP A 256 6.69 9.38 0.58
CA ASP A 256 7.96 10.13 0.65
C ASP A 256 7.83 11.54 0.05
N VAL A 257 7.04 11.74 -1.00
CA VAL A 257 6.75 13.08 -1.52
C VAL A 257 6.22 13.99 -0.41
N LEU A 258 5.18 13.54 0.32
CA LEU A 258 4.63 14.33 1.41
C LEU A 258 5.57 14.38 2.62
N ALA A 259 6.10 13.24 3.09
CA ALA A 259 6.98 13.22 4.26
C ALA A 259 8.24 14.09 4.07
N GLY A 260 8.85 14.04 2.87
CA GLY A 260 9.99 14.87 2.51
C GLY A 260 9.64 16.36 2.45
N ALA A 261 8.47 16.72 1.92
CA ALA A 261 8.02 18.12 1.90
C ALA A 261 7.78 18.67 3.32
N LEU A 262 7.15 17.88 4.19
CA LEU A 262 6.94 18.22 5.60
C LEU A 262 8.27 18.38 6.34
N LEU A 263 9.22 17.45 6.16
CA LEU A 263 10.55 17.52 6.74
C LEU A 263 11.35 18.72 6.23
N LYS A 264 11.27 19.03 4.94
CA LYS A 264 11.93 20.19 4.33
C LYS A 264 11.45 21.48 4.99
N TYR A 265 10.13 21.63 5.13
CA TYR A 265 9.54 22.79 5.80
C TYR A 265 9.99 22.87 7.27
N ALA A 266 9.83 21.79 8.04
CA ALA A 266 10.21 21.77 9.46
C ALA A 266 11.71 22.01 9.68
N ARG A 267 12.58 21.47 8.82
CA ARG A 267 14.03 21.72 8.87
C ARG A 267 14.32 23.20 8.64
N THR A 268 13.74 23.80 7.60
CA THR A 268 13.95 25.22 7.30
C THR A 268 13.44 26.14 8.41
N GLU A 269 12.36 25.79 9.10
CA GLU A 269 11.95 26.53 10.31
C GLU A 269 12.98 26.44 11.44
N ALA A 270 13.49 25.23 11.71
CA ALA A 270 14.51 25.02 12.75
C ALA A 270 15.85 25.70 12.40
N GLU A 271 16.21 25.77 11.13
CA GLU A 271 17.38 26.50 10.62
C GLU A 271 17.22 28.02 10.75
N ALA A 272 15.99 28.53 10.60
CA ALA A 272 15.69 29.96 10.71
C ALA A 272 15.70 30.46 12.16
N GLY A 273 15.42 29.60 13.14
CA GLY A 273 15.50 29.95 14.55
C GLY A 273 14.93 28.90 15.49
N PRO A 274 14.94 29.18 16.81
CA PRO A 274 14.43 28.25 17.81
C PRO A 274 12.95 27.93 17.59
N VAL A 275 12.63 26.65 17.47
CA VAL A 275 11.26 26.14 17.44
C VAL A 275 10.83 25.65 18.82
N ALA A 276 9.52 25.60 19.07
CA ALA A 276 9.00 25.13 20.35
C ALA A 276 9.42 23.68 20.62
N ARG A 277 10.08 23.44 21.76
CA ARG A 277 10.53 22.11 22.17
C ARG A 277 9.33 21.15 22.24
N PRO A 278 9.39 19.98 21.59
CA PRO A 278 8.35 18.96 21.71
C PRO A 278 8.24 18.41 23.14
N SER A 279 7.03 18.13 23.62
CA SER A 279 6.76 17.78 25.04
C SER A 279 7.30 16.42 25.47
N ASP A 280 7.29 15.42 24.58
CA ASP A 280 7.71 14.04 24.87
C ASP A 280 8.95 13.71 24.02
N LEU A 281 10.00 14.52 24.18
CA LEU A 281 11.32 14.16 23.69
C LEU A 281 11.90 13.05 24.57
N VAL A 282 12.72 12.20 23.95
CA VAL A 282 13.52 11.23 24.69
C VAL A 282 14.66 11.97 25.36
N GLU A 283 14.69 11.97 26.70
CA GLU A 283 15.75 12.64 27.47
C GLU A 283 16.73 11.61 28.07
N GLY A 284 18.00 12.00 28.14
CA GLY A 284 19.04 11.24 28.84
C GLY A 284 19.54 9.97 28.13
N LYS A 285 19.12 9.71 26.88
CA LYS A 285 19.63 8.61 26.05
C LYS A 285 19.53 8.94 24.56
N PRO A 286 20.42 8.37 23.72
CA PRO A 286 20.32 8.54 22.28
C PRO A 286 19.00 7.99 21.72
N SER A 287 18.49 8.64 20.70
CA SER A 287 17.21 8.34 20.06
C SER A 287 17.38 7.92 18.61
N VAL A 288 16.60 6.92 18.20
CA VAL A 288 16.56 6.39 16.85
C VAL A 288 15.18 6.69 16.24
N THR A 289 15.13 7.53 15.22
CA THR A 289 13.89 7.77 14.46
C THR A 289 13.67 6.67 13.45
N LEU A 290 12.46 6.13 13.37
CA LEU A 290 12.11 5.11 12.39
C LEU A 290 11.48 5.77 11.15
N LEU A 291 12.05 5.55 9.98
CA LEU A 291 11.57 6.06 8.70
C LEU A 291 10.89 4.93 7.91
N GLY A 292 9.57 4.93 7.94
CA GLY A 292 8.71 3.92 7.32
C GLY A 292 7.32 3.90 7.97
N GLU A 293 6.33 3.34 7.25
CA GLU A 293 4.99 3.12 7.80
C GLU A 293 4.95 1.82 8.58
N LEU A 294 4.67 1.89 9.88
CA LEU A 294 4.83 0.77 10.80
C LEU A 294 3.50 0.23 11.35
N PHE A 295 3.50 -1.04 11.75
CA PHE A 295 2.42 -1.58 12.57
C PHE A 295 2.48 -0.95 13.99
N PRO A 296 1.36 -0.69 14.68
CA PRO A 296 1.38 0.02 15.97
C PRO A 296 2.28 -0.59 17.05
N ALA A 297 2.50 -1.91 17.03
CA ALA A 297 3.38 -2.57 17.99
C ALA A 297 4.86 -2.59 17.58
N ASP A 298 5.20 -2.32 16.31
CA ASP A 298 6.58 -2.36 15.82
C ASP A 298 7.52 -1.41 16.60
N PRO A 299 7.15 -0.13 16.88
CA PRO A 299 8.01 0.75 17.69
C PRO A 299 8.31 0.20 19.08
N MET A 300 7.36 -0.49 19.72
CA MET A 300 7.56 -1.09 21.04
C MET A 300 8.57 -2.24 20.98
N VAL A 301 8.47 -3.06 19.93
CA VAL A 301 9.39 -4.18 19.70
C VAL A 301 10.79 -3.66 19.42
N VAL A 302 10.93 -2.68 18.53
CA VAL A 302 12.22 -2.07 18.20
C VAL A 302 12.82 -1.39 19.43
N ASN A 303 12.01 -0.70 20.24
CA ASN A 303 12.50 -0.09 21.47
C ASN A 303 13.11 -1.13 22.43
N SER A 304 12.49 -2.31 22.58
CA SER A 304 13.05 -3.39 23.40
C SER A 304 14.38 -3.94 22.85
N LEU A 305 14.56 -3.94 21.53
CA LEU A 305 15.82 -4.32 20.90
C LEU A 305 16.94 -3.29 21.15
N LEU A 306 16.59 -2.01 21.25
CA LEU A 306 17.54 -0.91 21.48
C LEU A 306 17.93 -0.74 22.96
N GLU A 307 17.12 -1.23 23.91
CA GLU A 307 17.37 -1.10 25.36
C GLU A 307 18.81 -1.47 25.79
N PRO A 308 19.41 -2.59 25.35
CA PRO A 308 20.76 -2.96 25.78
C PRO A 308 21.87 -2.05 25.24
N LEU A 309 21.62 -1.35 24.12
CA LEU A 309 22.50 -0.29 23.61
C LEU A 309 22.44 0.97 24.50
N GLY A 310 21.40 1.11 25.32
CA GLY A 310 21.10 2.32 26.05
C GLY A 310 20.48 3.40 25.18
N ALA A 311 19.85 3.01 24.06
CA ALA A 311 19.13 3.89 23.15
C ALA A 311 17.62 3.67 23.27
N ALA A 312 16.83 4.53 22.65
CA ALA A 312 15.39 4.36 22.55
C ALA A 312 14.86 4.74 21.15
N VAL A 313 13.68 4.24 20.83
CA VAL A 313 12.94 4.77 19.68
C VAL A 313 12.53 6.21 19.99
N GLY A 314 12.87 7.12 19.08
CA GLY A 314 12.45 8.53 19.13
C GLY A 314 11.04 8.67 18.58
N THR A 315 10.92 9.13 17.34
CA THR A 315 9.64 9.25 16.64
C THR A 315 9.59 8.35 15.39
N VAL A 316 8.43 8.30 14.74
CA VAL A 316 8.23 7.62 13.46
C VAL A 316 7.91 8.66 12.40
N ILE A 317 8.54 8.54 11.24
CA ILE A 317 8.19 9.29 10.03
C ILE A 317 7.62 8.31 9.00
N PRO A 318 6.43 8.55 8.43
CA PRO A 318 5.64 9.80 8.48
C PRO A 318 4.99 10.11 9.85
N PRO A 319 4.87 11.41 10.23
CA PRO A 319 4.42 11.81 11.55
C PRO A 319 2.89 11.74 11.71
N ARG A 320 2.40 11.82 12.95
CA ARG A 320 0.99 12.00 13.31
C ARG A 320 0.65 13.43 13.72
N GLU A 321 1.63 14.25 14.03
CA GLU A 321 1.48 15.66 14.40
C GLU A 321 2.66 16.46 13.87
N TRP A 322 2.47 17.75 13.57
CA TRP A 322 3.54 18.58 13.01
C TRP A 322 4.80 18.59 13.89
N ARG A 323 4.63 18.70 15.21
CA ARG A 323 5.76 18.77 16.16
C ARG A 323 6.62 17.50 16.20
N GLU A 324 6.11 16.36 15.75
CA GLU A 324 6.91 15.13 15.64
C GLU A 324 8.01 15.26 14.58
N LEU A 325 7.88 16.17 13.59
CA LEU A 325 8.94 16.45 12.61
C LEU A 325 10.19 17.03 13.29
N TYR A 326 10.03 17.95 14.24
CA TYR A 326 11.18 18.49 14.99
C TYR A 326 11.79 17.41 15.89
N LYS A 327 10.99 16.52 16.49
CA LYS A 327 11.51 15.35 17.23
C LYS A 327 12.37 14.46 16.32
N ALA A 328 11.95 14.26 15.07
CA ALA A 328 12.71 13.47 14.11
C ALA A 328 14.05 14.13 13.76
N LEU A 329 14.02 15.44 13.51
CA LEU A 329 15.21 16.24 13.20
C LEU A 329 16.19 16.36 14.37
N ASP A 330 15.72 16.17 15.61
CA ASP A 330 16.54 16.18 16.82
C ASP A 330 17.21 14.82 17.13
N SER A 331 16.82 13.74 16.43
CA SER A 331 17.32 12.39 16.73
C SER A 331 18.77 12.14 16.36
N ASP A 332 19.40 11.17 17.01
CA ASP A 332 20.82 10.85 16.81
C ASP A 332 21.05 10.02 15.54
N VAL A 333 20.13 9.09 15.23
CA VAL A 333 20.22 8.21 14.05
C VAL A 333 18.84 8.02 13.44
N ILE A 334 18.79 7.96 12.11
CA ILE A 334 17.60 7.58 11.35
C ILE A 334 17.71 6.14 10.89
N ALA A 335 16.73 5.31 11.22
CA ALA A 335 16.60 3.96 10.68
C ALA A 335 15.60 3.96 9.50
N ALA A 336 16.11 3.88 8.28
CA ALA A 336 15.35 3.76 7.04
C ALA A 336 14.82 2.34 6.84
N VAL A 337 13.90 1.93 7.72
CA VAL A 337 13.29 0.59 7.74
C VAL A 337 12.43 0.30 6.51
N HIS A 338 11.95 1.35 5.83
CA HIS A 338 11.40 1.26 4.48
C HIS A 338 12.38 1.92 3.49
N PRO A 339 13.00 1.15 2.58
CA PRO A 339 14.20 1.60 1.86
C PRO A 339 13.89 2.38 0.57
N PHE A 340 12.87 3.25 0.55
CA PHE A 340 12.50 4.03 -0.64
C PHE A 340 12.32 5.54 -0.38
N TYR A 341 12.52 5.99 0.86
CA TYR A 341 12.32 7.38 1.26
C TYR A 341 13.50 8.29 0.87
N VAL A 342 13.65 8.62 -0.41
CA VAL A 342 14.78 9.41 -0.92
C VAL A 342 14.71 10.89 -0.50
N ARG A 343 13.55 11.53 -0.59
CA ARG A 343 13.38 12.95 -0.25
C ARG A 343 13.51 13.17 1.25
N SER A 344 12.91 12.29 2.04
CA SER A 344 12.98 12.35 3.49
C SER A 344 14.41 12.15 3.98
N VAL A 345 15.15 11.18 3.42
CA VAL A 345 16.56 11.00 3.77
C VAL A 345 17.39 12.22 3.39
N ARG A 346 17.18 12.82 2.22
CA ARG A 346 17.86 14.07 1.84
C ARG A 346 17.69 15.16 2.90
N GLN A 347 16.54 15.27 3.54
CA GLN A 347 16.32 16.26 4.61
C GLN A 347 17.06 15.92 5.91
N PHE A 348 17.12 14.62 6.26
CA PHE A 348 17.87 14.16 7.42
C PHE A 348 19.38 14.30 7.26
N GLU A 349 19.92 13.92 6.10
CA GLU A 349 21.33 14.11 5.77
C GLU A 349 21.70 15.61 5.80
N ALA A 350 20.84 16.48 5.27
CA ALA A 350 21.02 17.93 5.35
C ALA A 350 20.94 18.47 6.80
N ALA A 351 20.18 17.82 7.68
CA ALA A 351 20.16 18.10 9.11
C ALA A 351 21.32 17.43 9.89
N GLY A 352 22.28 16.83 9.19
CA GLY A 352 23.45 16.17 9.78
C GLY A 352 23.15 14.85 10.47
N ARG A 353 22.03 14.19 10.15
CA ARG A 353 21.62 12.93 10.80
C ARG A 353 22.07 11.72 9.96
N PRO A 354 22.85 10.78 10.54
CA PRO A 354 23.23 9.56 9.84
C PRO A 354 22.01 8.66 9.61
N VAL A 355 22.02 7.94 8.50
CA VAL A 355 20.93 7.04 8.10
C VAL A 355 21.43 5.60 7.96
N VAL A 356 20.80 4.69 8.70
CA VAL A 356 21.03 3.25 8.63
C VAL A 356 19.88 2.58 7.86
N GLY A 357 20.21 1.81 6.83
CA GLY A 357 19.25 1.08 6.00
C GLY A 357 18.84 -0.27 6.60
N SER A 358 18.03 -1.02 5.84
CA SER A 358 17.42 -2.28 6.27
C SER A 358 16.58 -2.12 7.56
N ALA A 359 16.17 -3.23 8.16
CA ALA A 359 15.35 -3.27 9.36
C ALA A 359 15.71 -4.49 10.22
N PRO A 360 15.33 -4.52 11.52
CA PRO A 360 15.61 -5.66 12.38
C PRO A 360 14.65 -6.82 12.11
N VAL A 361 14.77 -7.44 10.94
CA VAL A 361 13.94 -8.57 10.48
C VAL A 361 14.78 -9.82 10.33
N GLY A 362 14.32 -10.92 10.93
CA GLY A 362 15.08 -12.17 10.95
C GLY A 362 16.28 -12.13 11.91
N VAL A 363 16.90 -13.28 12.14
CA VAL A 363 18.05 -13.47 13.02
C VAL A 363 19.26 -12.69 12.51
N GLU A 364 19.69 -12.91 11.27
CA GLU A 364 20.88 -12.24 10.73
C GLU A 364 20.60 -10.75 10.51
N GLY A 365 19.36 -10.38 10.17
CA GLY A 365 18.99 -9.00 9.86
C GLY A 365 18.90 -8.16 11.11
N THR A 366 18.25 -8.67 12.15
CA THR A 366 18.26 -8.03 13.46
C THR A 366 19.69 -7.88 14.01
N ALA A 367 20.55 -8.89 13.87
CA ALA A 367 21.93 -8.80 14.34
C ALA A 367 22.75 -7.71 13.61
N ALA A 368 22.71 -7.71 12.27
CA ALA A 368 23.43 -6.73 11.46
C ALA A 368 22.90 -5.30 11.69
N TRP A 369 21.58 -5.14 11.77
CA TRP A 369 20.95 -3.85 12.01
C TRP A 369 21.30 -3.27 13.39
N LEU A 370 21.25 -4.08 14.45
CA LEU A 370 21.62 -3.63 15.80
C LEU A 370 23.09 -3.24 15.90
N ARG A 371 23.98 -3.97 15.21
CA ARG A 371 25.39 -3.61 15.12
C ARG A 371 25.58 -2.26 14.43
N ALA A 372 24.97 -2.07 13.26
CA ALA A 372 25.07 -0.81 12.51
C ALA A 372 24.51 0.39 13.30
N ILE A 373 23.38 0.23 13.99
CA ILE A 373 22.84 1.27 14.86
C ILE A 373 23.78 1.56 16.03
N GLY A 374 24.28 0.51 16.69
CA GLY A 374 25.21 0.64 17.82
C GLY A 374 26.50 1.38 17.44
N GLU A 375 27.05 1.08 16.27
CA GLU A 375 28.24 1.75 15.71
C GLU A 375 27.97 3.23 15.41
N GLN A 376 26.82 3.57 14.82
CA GLN A 376 26.45 4.98 14.57
C GLN A 376 26.22 5.77 15.86
N LEU A 377 25.79 5.10 16.93
CA LEU A 377 25.59 5.69 18.26
C LEU A 377 26.87 5.74 19.10
N ASP A 378 28.01 5.29 18.56
CA ASP A 378 29.27 5.13 19.30
C ASP A 378 29.09 4.33 20.60
N ALA A 379 28.24 3.31 20.56
CA ALA A 379 27.96 2.46 21.71
C ALA A 379 29.15 1.53 21.99
N PRO A 380 29.52 1.28 23.27
CA PRO A 380 30.59 0.34 23.59
C PRO A 380 30.33 -1.06 23.00
N GLU A 381 31.36 -1.71 22.41
CA GLU A 381 31.22 -3.03 21.77
C GLU A 381 30.58 -4.08 22.70
N LYS A 382 30.82 -3.99 24.01
CA LYS A 382 30.16 -4.86 25.00
C LYS A 382 28.63 -4.71 25.02
N LYS A 383 28.11 -3.49 24.87
CA LYS A 383 26.67 -3.23 24.76
C LYS A 383 26.12 -3.68 23.41
N ILE A 384 26.87 -3.45 22.33
CA ILE A 384 26.51 -3.93 20.98
C ILE A 384 26.38 -5.46 20.98
N GLY A 385 27.41 -6.16 21.46
CA GLY A 385 27.40 -7.62 21.60
C GLY A 385 26.23 -8.11 22.45
N ALA A 386 25.98 -7.50 23.61
CA ALA A 386 24.85 -7.87 24.46
C ALA A 386 23.48 -7.67 23.80
N ALA A 387 23.31 -6.58 23.03
CA ALA A 387 22.09 -6.33 22.27
C ALA A 387 21.87 -7.39 21.17
N VAL A 388 22.92 -7.67 20.40
CA VAL A 388 22.91 -8.65 19.32
C VAL A 388 22.64 -10.05 19.86
N ASP A 389 23.36 -10.50 20.89
CA ASP A 389 23.22 -11.84 21.48
C ASP A 389 21.80 -12.08 22.01
N ARG A 390 21.25 -11.09 22.74
CA ARG A 390 19.87 -11.14 23.24
C ARG A 390 18.88 -11.26 22.09
N ALA A 391 19.01 -10.40 21.08
CA ALA A 391 18.09 -10.39 19.96
C ALA A 391 18.16 -11.68 19.13
N VAL A 392 19.37 -12.17 18.84
CA VAL A 392 19.60 -13.43 18.12
C VAL A 392 18.97 -14.61 18.86
N ALA A 393 19.19 -14.72 20.18
CA ALA A 393 18.61 -15.79 20.99
C ALA A 393 17.08 -15.78 20.96
N MET A 394 16.47 -14.60 21.13
CA MET A 394 15.02 -14.45 21.11
C MET A 394 14.41 -14.72 19.73
N THR A 395 14.98 -14.15 18.67
CA THR A 395 14.47 -14.31 17.30
C THR A 395 14.62 -15.75 16.82
N ARG A 396 15.75 -16.40 17.10
CA ARG A 396 15.94 -17.83 16.79
C ARG A 396 14.95 -18.71 17.54
N GLY A 397 14.71 -18.40 18.82
CA GLY A 397 13.70 -19.09 19.63
C GLY A 397 12.27 -18.92 19.10
N ALA A 398 11.95 -17.77 18.49
CA ALA A 398 10.67 -17.54 17.83
C ALA A 398 10.53 -18.35 16.53
N LEU A 399 11.54 -18.30 15.65
CA LEU A 399 11.54 -19.06 14.40
C LEU A 399 11.52 -20.58 14.62
N ALA A 400 12.21 -21.08 15.64
CA ALA A 400 12.26 -22.51 15.95
C ALA A 400 10.88 -23.10 16.30
N LYS A 401 9.93 -22.27 16.74
CA LYS A 401 8.56 -22.70 17.04
C LYS A 401 7.71 -22.89 15.79
N GLN A 402 8.09 -22.27 14.67
CA GLN A 402 7.29 -22.26 13.47
C GLN A 402 8.16 -22.25 12.21
N ALA A 403 8.51 -23.45 11.76
CA ALA A 403 9.21 -23.63 10.50
C ALA A 403 8.23 -23.49 9.33
N VAL A 404 8.57 -22.64 8.36
CA VAL A 404 7.83 -22.53 7.11
C VAL A 404 8.46 -23.49 6.10
N LYS A 405 7.69 -24.46 5.59
CA LYS A 405 8.15 -25.36 4.53
C LYS A 405 7.34 -25.10 3.29
N GLY A 406 8.01 -24.78 2.20
CA GLY A 406 7.38 -24.59 0.89
C GLY A 406 8.15 -23.59 0.05
N ARG A 407 7.82 -23.59 -1.24
CA ARG A 407 8.33 -22.64 -2.22
C ARG A 407 7.41 -21.44 -2.32
N ILE A 408 7.94 -20.24 -2.10
CA ILE A 408 7.13 -19.02 -1.99
C ILE A 408 7.66 -17.97 -2.96
N VAL A 409 6.75 -17.42 -3.78
CA VAL A 409 7.02 -16.21 -4.56
C VAL A 409 6.53 -15.02 -3.77
N VAL A 410 7.36 -13.98 -3.65
CA VAL A 410 7.02 -12.75 -2.94
C VAL A 410 7.01 -11.60 -3.93
N SER A 411 5.93 -10.83 -3.97
CA SER A 411 5.91 -9.56 -4.68
C SER A 411 5.02 -8.49 -4.04
N GLY A 412 5.29 -7.23 -4.32
CA GLY A 412 4.60 -6.11 -3.70
C GLY A 412 5.02 -4.72 -4.17
N TYR A 413 4.48 -3.71 -3.49
CA TYR A 413 4.67 -2.29 -3.77
C TYR A 413 4.70 -1.43 -2.49
N GLU A 414 5.14 -2.01 -1.37
CA GLU A 414 5.21 -1.35 -0.06
C GLU A 414 6.64 -1.17 0.46
N GLY A 415 7.63 -1.82 -0.17
CA GLY A 415 9.06 -1.66 0.14
C GLY A 415 9.60 -2.59 1.23
N SER A 416 8.75 -3.44 1.80
CA SER A 416 9.15 -4.45 2.79
C SER A 416 9.26 -5.86 2.19
N GLU A 417 9.15 -5.99 0.86
CA GLU A 417 9.14 -7.30 0.17
C GLU A 417 10.41 -8.10 0.45
N LEU A 418 11.58 -7.46 0.34
CA LEU A 418 12.88 -8.08 0.61
C LEU A 418 13.02 -8.50 2.09
N LEU A 419 12.51 -7.68 3.02
CA LEU A 419 12.53 -8.00 4.45
C LEU A 419 11.67 -9.23 4.76
N VAL A 420 10.47 -9.30 4.19
CA VAL A 420 9.58 -10.45 4.34
C VAL A 420 10.22 -11.69 3.71
N ALA A 421 10.79 -11.59 2.51
CA ALA A 421 11.48 -12.69 1.86
C ALA A 421 12.62 -13.24 2.70
N ARG A 422 13.46 -12.35 3.27
CA ARG A 422 14.53 -12.72 4.19
C ARG A 422 14.00 -13.51 5.37
N LEU A 423 12.96 -13.00 6.03
CA LEU A 423 12.33 -13.68 7.16
C LEU A 423 11.86 -15.09 6.78
N LEU A 424 11.25 -15.25 5.60
CA LEU A 424 10.76 -16.53 5.11
C LEU A 424 11.90 -17.52 4.85
N VAL A 425 13.00 -17.07 4.24
CA VAL A 425 14.18 -17.89 4.01
C VAL A 425 14.75 -18.38 5.35
N GLU A 426 14.90 -17.49 6.33
CA GLU A 426 15.38 -17.88 7.67
C GLU A 426 14.38 -18.76 8.45
N ALA A 427 13.09 -18.65 8.18
CA ALA A 427 12.06 -19.54 8.70
C ALA A 427 12.05 -20.93 8.03
N GLY A 428 12.86 -21.14 6.98
CA GLY A 428 13.05 -22.42 6.30
C GLY A 428 12.34 -22.56 4.94
N ALA A 429 11.72 -21.50 4.43
CA ALA A 429 11.08 -21.51 3.12
C ALA A 429 12.11 -21.37 1.99
N GLU A 430 11.77 -21.88 0.81
CA GLU A 430 12.49 -21.57 -0.43
C GLU A 430 11.83 -20.33 -1.06
N VAL A 431 12.58 -19.23 -1.22
CA VAL A 431 12.08 -18.01 -1.86
C VAL A 431 12.91 -17.74 -3.12
N PRO A 432 12.55 -18.29 -4.28
CA PRO A 432 13.36 -18.14 -5.50
C PRO A 432 13.18 -16.78 -6.20
N TYR A 433 12.11 -16.04 -5.89
CA TYR A 433 11.81 -14.74 -6.52
C TYR A 433 11.23 -13.75 -5.51
N VAL A 434 11.73 -12.51 -5.58
CA VAL A 434 11.19 -11.35 -4.87
C VAL A 434 11.05 -10.18 -5.84
N GLY A 435 9.83 -9.74 -6.10
CA GLY A 435 9.50 -8.58 -6.92
C GLY A 435 9.10 -7.38 -6.07
N SER A 436 9.68 -6.20 -6.32
CA SER A 436 9.22 -4.94 -5.73
C SER A 436 8.97 -3.93 -6.84
N ALA A 437 7.80 -3.28 -6.80
CA ALA A 437 7.48 -2.16 -7.67
C ALA A 437 8.35 -0.92 -7.40
N LEU A 438 9.06 -0.90 -6.27
CA LEU A 438 9.91 0.20 -5.86
C LEU A 438 11.28 0.17 -6.54
N PRO A 439 11.97 1.32 -6.65
CA PRO A 439 13.30 1.34 -7.20
C PRO A 439 14.29 0.75 -6.20
N ARG A 440 15.45 0.34 -6.71
CA ARG A 440 16.59 0.00 -5.87
C ARG A 440 17.11 1.25 -5.16
N SER A 441 17.48 1.11 -3.90
CA SER A 441 18.19 2.13 -3.13
C SER A 441 19.37 1.53 -2.35
N LYS A 442 20.32 2.39 -1.94
CA LYS A 442 21.43 1.99 -1.06
C LYS A 442 20.96 1.37 0.26
N TRP A 443 19.77 1.75 0.75
CA TRP A 443 19.21 1.22 2.01
C TRP A 443 18.58 -0.17 1.86
N SER A 444 18.28 -0.59 0.64
CA SER A 444 17.81 -1.95 0.34
C SER A 444 18.94 -2.94 0.02
N ASP A 445 20.16 -2.43 -0.23
CA ASP A 445 21.30 -3.26 -0.63
C ASP A 445 21.67 -4.36 0.37
N PRO A 446 21.66 -4.14 1.70
CA PRO A 446 21.97 -5.21 2.65
C PRO A 446 21.03 -6.42 2.54
N ASP A 447 19.75 -6.20 2.27
CA ASP A 447 18.78 -7.30 2.13
C ASP A 447 18.85 -7.94 0.75
N ARG A 448 19.05 -7.13 -0.30
CA ARG A 448 19.26 -7.60 -1.68
C ARG A 448 20.45 -8.54 -1.78
N GLU A 449 21.61 -8.09 -1.30
CA GLU A 449 22.86 -8.86 -1.35
C GLU A 449 22.74 -10.16 -0.54
N TRP A 450 22.07 -10.10 0.61
CA TRP A 450 21.83 -11.27 1.44
C TRP A 450 20.94 -12.33 0.75
N LEU A 451 19.91 -11.88 0.03
CA LEU A 451 18.97 -12.72 -0.73
C LEU A 451 19.62 -13.30 -1.99
N GLU A 452 20.29 -12.47 -2.79
CA GLU A 452 20.98 -12.89 -4.01
C GLU A 452 22.08 -13.91 -3.70
N ALA A 453 22.84 -13.73 -2.61
CA ALA A 453 23.84 -14.68 -2.15
C ALA A 453 23.26 -16.07 -1.78
N ARG A 454 21.94 -16.14 -1.55
CA ARG A 454 21.19 -17.38 -1.27
C ARG A 454 20.36 -17.86 -2.46
N GLY A 455 20.59 -17.30 -3.65
CA GLY A 455 19.98 -17.75 -4.90
C GLY A 455 18.58 -17.19 -5.15
N THR A 456 18.14 -16.17 -4.40
CA THR A 456 16.87 -15.47 -4.68
C THR A 456 17.07 -14.48 -5.84
N HIS A 457 16.21 -14.51 -6.85
CA HIS A 457 16.14 -13.45 -7.86
C HIS A 457 15.41 -12.23 -7.29
N VAL A 458 16.08 -11.08 -7.25
CA VAL A 458 15.50 -9.81 -6.81
C VAL A 458 15.20 -8.93 -8.01
N GLN A 459 13.92 -8.59 -8.20
CA GLN A 459 13.46 -7.71 -9.27
C GLN A 459 12.95 -6.38 -8.69
N TYR A 460 13.66 -5.30 -8.97
CA TYR A 460 13.15 -3.94 -8.71
C TYR A 460 12.39 -3.42 -9.91
N ARG A 461 11.48 -2.44 -9.68
CA ARG A 461 10.52 -1.98 -10.68
C ARG A 461 9.79 -3.15 -11.36
N ALA A 462 9.47 -4.18 -10.59
CA ALA A 462 8.75 -5.34 -11.06
C ALA A 462 7.37 -4.92 -11.59
N SER A 463 7.08 -5.32 -12.82
CA SER A 463 5.76 -5.24 -13.43
C SER A 463 4.88 -6.40 -12.97
N LEU A 464 3.56 -6.23 -13.09
CA LEU A 464 2.61 -7.31 -12.84
C LEU A 464 2.87 -8.51 -13.76
N GLU A 465 3.27 -8.28 -15.00
CA GLU A 465 3.58 -9.32 -15.98
C GLU A 465 4.77 -10.16 -15.55
N GLU A 466 5.84 -9.54 -15.07
CA GLU A 466 7.02 -10.21 -14.53
C GLU A 466 6.67 -11.03 -13.28
N ASP A 467 5.93 -10.45 -12.33
CA ASP A 467 5.48 -11.15 -11.13
C ASP A 467 4.67 -12.42 -11.47
N ARG A 468 3.75 -12.30 -12.45
CA ARG A 468 2.91 -13.42 -12.90
C ARG A 468 3.71 -14.45 -13.69
N ALA A 469 4.70 -14.02 -14.47
CA ALA A 469 5.60 -14.93 -15.16
C ALA A 469 6.45 -15.71 -14.15
N ALA A 470 7.07 -15.02 -13.19
CA ALA A 470 7.84 -15.63 -12.11
C ALA A 470 7.00 -16.63 -11.31
N ALA A 471 5.78 -16.27 -10.92
CA ALA A 471 4.87 -17.19 -10.24
C ALA A 471 4.58 -18.47 -11.05
N ARG A 472 4.43 -18.36 -12.37
CA ARG A 472 4.19 -19.53 -13.24
C ARG A 472 5.43 -20.39 -13.42
N ASP A 473 6.58 -19.78 -13.65
CA ASP A 473 7.84 -20.47 -13.89
C ASP A 473 8.34 -21.21 -12.64
N VAL A 474 8.18 -20.58 -11.48
CA VAL A 474 8.58 -21.13 -10.18
C VAL A 474 7.69 -22.30 -9.75
N ASN A 475 6.40 -22.29 -10.14
CA ASN A 475 5.35 -23.18 -9.66
C ASN A 475 5.35 -23.30 -8.11
N PRO A 476 5.07 -22.21 -7.38
CA PRO A 476 5.21 -22.16 -5.93
C PRO A 476 4.07 -22.89 -5.21
N ASP A 477 4.30 -23.12 -3.91
CA ASP A 477 3.28 -23.58 -2.98
C ASP A 477 2.41 -22.42 -2.45
N LEU A 478 2.96 -21.21 -2.42
CA LEU A 478 2.27 -19.99 -2.02
C LEU A 478 2.76 -18.78 -2.81
N VAL A 479 1.85 -17.89 -3.17
CA VAL A 479 2.16 -16.57 -3.72
C VAL A 479 1.80 -15.50 -2.70
N LEU A 480 2.77 -14.69 -2.30
CA LEU A 480 2.54 -13.40 -1.68
C LEU A 480 2.66 -12.35 -2.78
N GLY A 481 1.63 -11.53 -2.97
CA GLY A 481 1.61 -10.64 -4.12
C GLY A 481 0.66 -9.47 -3.96
N THR A 482 0.65 -8.62 -4.99
CA THR A 482 -0.38 -7.60 -5.19
C THR A 482 -1.76 -8.23 -5.46
N THR A 483 -2.83 -7.45 -5.40
CA THR A 483 -4.19 -7.97 -5.63
C THR A 483 -4.33 -8.73 -6.96
N PRO A 484 -3.85 -8.19 -8.12
CA PRO A 484 -3.94 -8.92 -9.39
C PRO A 484 -3.07 -10.18 -9.42
N THR A 485 -1.86 -10.15 -8.84
CA THR A 485 -0.98 -11.33 -8.75
C THR A 485 -1.63 -12.46 -7.95
N VAL A 486 -2.24 -12.12 -6.80
CA VAL A 486 -2.94 -13.06 -5.92
C VAL A 486 -4.20 -13.63 -6.57
N GLN A 487 -4.94 -12.80 -7.32
CA GLN A 487 -6.10 -13.26 -8.09
C GLN A 487 -5.68 -14.27 -9.15
N SER A 488 -4.66 -13.93 -9.96
CA SER A 488 -4.11 -14.84 -10.99
C SER A 488 -3.66 -16.17 -10.39
N ALA A 489 -2.93 -16.14 -9.27
CA ALA A 489 -2.48 -17.36 -8.59
C ALA A 489 -3.65 -18.24 -8.10
N LYS A 490 -4.69 -17.63 -7.52
CA LYS A 490 -5.87 -18.36 -7.04
C LYS A 490 -6.68 -18.98 -8.17
N GLU A 491 -6.83 -18.30 -9.30
CA GLU A 491 -7.46 -18.84 -10.51
C GLU A 491 -6.71 -20.08 -11.03
N GLU A 492 -5.37 -20.04 -10.94
CA GLU A 492 -4.49 -21.15 -11.31
C GLU A 492 -4.45 -22.28 -10.24
N GLY A 493 -5.15 -22.12 -9.11
CA GLY A 493 -5.23 -23.11 -8.03
C GLY A 493 -4.05 -23.10 -7.05
N THR A 494 -3.25 -22.04 -7.06
CA THR A 494 -2.16 -21.82 -6.13
C THR A 494 -2.64 -20.95 -4.96
N PRO A 495 -2.45 -21.37 -3.70
CA PRO A 495 -2.72 -20.53 -2.54
C PRO A 495 -2.02 -19.17 -2.67
N ALA A 496 -2.70 -18.10 -2.29
CA ALA A 496 -2.10 -16.77 -2.35
C ALA A 496 -2.67 -15.81 -1.32
N LEU A 497 -1.82 -14.92 -0.82
CA LEU A 497 -2.16 -13.89 0.16
C LEU A 497 -1.76 -12.51 -0.36
N TYR A 498 -2.63 -11.54 -0.13
CA TYR A 498 -2.34 -10.15 -0.48
C TYR A 498 -1.30 -9.56 0.47
N PHE A 499 -0.17 -9.13 -0.10
CA PHE A 499 1.03 -8.72 0.63
C PHE A 499 0.76 -7.57 1.61
N THR A 500 0.14 -6.49 1.14
CA THR A 500 -0.13 -5.30 1.98
C THR A 500 -1.00 -5.63 3.20
N ASN A 501 -1.97 -6.55 3.07
CA ASN A 501 -2.80 -6.97 4.21
C ASN A 501 -2.00 -7.81 5.22
N LEU A 502 -1.05 -8.62 4.76
CA LEU A 502 -0.20 -9.42 5.64
C LEU A 502 0.66 -8.52 6.53
N ILE A 503 1.33 -7.53 5.94
CA ILE A 503 2.25 -6.64 6.66
C ILE A 503 1.53 -5.55 7.47
N SER A 504 0.31 -5.15 7.10
CA SER A 504 -0.44 -4.12 7.82
C SER A 504 -1.20 -4.65 9.04
N ALA A 505 -1.39 -5.96 9.15
CA ALA A 505 -2.17 -6.58 10.22
C ALA A 505 -1.32 -7.12 11.38
N ARG A 506 0.01 -7.17 11.23
CA ARG A 506 0.92 -7.84 12.18
C ARG A 506 2.26 -7.11 12.30
N PRO A 507 2.95 -7.24 13.44
CA PRO A 507 4.34 -6.78 13.56
C PRO A 507 5.25 -7.52 12.58
N LEU A 508 6.27 -6.82 12.06
CA LEU A 508 7.29 -7.39 11.18
C LEU A 508 8.64 -7.55 11.88
N PHE A 509 8.91 -6.74 12.91
CA PHE A 509 10.25 -6.62 13.47
C PHE A 509 10.53 -7.57 14.62
N GLY A 510 11.80 -7.94 14.75
CA GLY A 510 12.35 -8.72 15.86
C GLY A 510 11.65 -10.07 16.08
N PRO A 511 11.68 -10.58 17.33
CA PRO A 511 11.06 -11.85 17.69
C PRO A 511 9.56 -11.91 17.44
N ALA A 512 8.86 -10.76 17.53
CA ALA A 512 7.41 -10.69 17.34
C ALA A 512 7.03 -10.95 15.87
N GLY A 513 7.69 -10.29 14.93
CA GLY A 513 7.46 -10.54 13.51
C GLY A 513 7.89 -11.93 13.08
N ALA A 514 9.00 -12.42 13.63
CA ALA A 514 9.50 -13.76 13.34
C ALA A 514 8.48 -14.87 13.67
N GLY A 515 7.78 -14.77 14.81
CA GLY A 515 6.72 -15.72 15.13
C GLY A 515 5.43 -15.48 14.34
N GLY A 516 4.98 -14.22 14.25
CA GLY A 516 3.64 -13.88 13.77
C GLY A 516 3.43 -14.06 12.27
N ILE A 517 4.45 -13.79 11.45
CA ILE A 517 4.36 -13.94 9.98
C ILE A 517 4.54 -15.42 9.60
N ALA A 518 5.54 -16.09 10.16
CA ALA A 518 5.81 -17.51 9.90
C ALA A 518 4.56 -18.38 10.13
N GLU A 519 3.78 -18.09 11.17
CA GLU A 519 2.56 -18.83 11.50
C GLU A 519 1.48 -18.76 10.43
N VAL A 520 1.19 -17.55 9.93
CA VAL A 520 0.17 -17.35 8.89
C VAL A 520 0.59 -18.03 7.60
N ILE A 521 1.87 -17.94 7.27
CA ILE A 521 2.42 -18.47 6.03
C ILE A 521 2.40 -19.99 6.05
N ALA A 522 2.82 -20.61 7.15
CA ALA A 522 2.75 -22.06 7.32
C ALA A 522 1.31 -22.57 7.11
N GLY A 523 0.31 -21.93 7.74
CA GLY A 523 -1.09 -22.30 7.56
C GLY A 523 -1.62 -22.06 6.13
N ALA A 524 -1.13 -21.04 5.44
CA ALA A 524 -1.55 -20.73 4.07
C ALA A 524 -1.02 -21.73 3.04
N VAL A 525 0.21 -22.22 3.21
CA VAL A 525 0.82 -23.25 2.35
C VAL A 525 -0.01 -24.55 2.38
N GLU A 526 -0.52 -24.94 3.56
CA GLU A 526 -1.37 -26.13 3.71
C GLU A 526 -2.73 -26.00 3.00
N GLY A 527 -3.12 -24.79 2.61
CA GLY A 527 -4.42 -24.47 2.00
C GLY A 527 -4.63 -25.04 0.59
N ARG A 528 -3.59 -25.52 -0.10
CA ARG A 528 -3.65 -25.97 -1.50
C ARG A 528 -4.72 -27.05 -1.74
N GLY A 529 -4.82 -28.02 -0.84
CA GLY A 529 -5.82 -29.09 -0.93
C GLY A 529 -7.27 -28.55 -0.87
N ARG A 530 -7.52 -27.55 -0.02
CA ARG A 530 -8.84 -26.90 0.09
C ARG A 530 -9.15 -26.08 -1.16
N LEU A 531 -8.19 -25.31 -1.65
CA LEU A 531 -8.35 -24.49 -2.86
C LEU A 531 -8.66 -25.35 -4.08
N ASN A 532 -7.96 -26.46 -4.26
CA ASN A 532 -8.20 -27.37 -5.38
C ASN A 532 -9.59 -28.03 -5.35
N ARG A 533 -10.13 -28.34 -4.17
CA ARG A 533 -11.52 -28.81 -4.04
C ARG A 533 -12.52 -27.74 -4.49
N MET A 534 -12.30 -26.49 -4.10
CA MET A 534 -13.14 -25.37 -4.52
C MET A 534 -13.04 -25.13 -6.03
N ARG A 535 -11.83 -25.16 -6.59
CA ARG A 535 -11.63 -25.02 -8.05
C ARG A 535 -12.33 -26.15 -8.82
N THR A 536 -12.21 -27.39 -8.34
CA THR A 536 -12.87 -28.55 -8.96
C THR A 536 -14.39 -28.44 -8.89
N PHE A 537 -14.93 -27.95 -7.77
CA PHE A 537 -16.37 -27.76 -7.61
C PHE A 537 -16.95 -26.71 -8.58
N PHE A 538 -16.21 -25.63 -8.86
CA PHE A 538 -16.62 -24.58 -9.79
C PHE A 538 -16.11 -24.77 -11.24
N ASP A 539 -15.60 -25.95 -11.59
CA ASP A 539 -15.09 -26.19 -12.94
C ASP A 539 -16.16 -25.92 -14.01
N GLY A 540 -15.82 -25.11 -15.01
CA GLY A 540 -16.73 -24.67 -16.06
C GLY A 540 -17.71 -23.54 -15.70
N VAL A 541 -17.77 -23.08 -14.45
CA VAL A 541 -18.59 -21.92 -14.03
C VAL A 541 -17.80 -20.62 -14.24
N GLY A 542 -18.46 -19.58 -14.75
CA GLY A 542 -17.83 -18.27 -14.94
C GLY A 542 -16.79 -18.22 -16.07
N THR A 543 -16.75 -19.23 -16.96
CA THR A 543 -15.78 -19.33 -18.05
C THR A 543 -16.46 -19.42 -19.41
N GLY A 544 -15.89 -18.74 -20.41
CA GLY A 544 -16.43 -18.76 -21.78
C GLY A 544 -17.89 -18.29 -21.82
N HIS A 545 -18.82 -19.18 -22.20
CA HIS A 545 -20.23 -18.86 -22.33
C HIS A 545 -21.00 -18.79 -20.99
N THR A 546 -20.41 -19.30 -19.90
CA THR A 546 -20.99 -19.24 -18.55
C THR A 546 -20.50 -18.01 -17.76
N ALA A 547 -19.69 -17.14 -18.38
CA ALA A 547 -19.20 -15.91 -17.77
C ALA A 547 -20.27 -14.81 -17.78
N GLY A 548 -20.39 -14.04 -16.69
CA GLY A 548 -21.35 -12.94 -16.53
C GLY A 548 -22.23 -13.08 -15.29
N TYR A 549 -23.17 -12.15 -15.13
CA TYR A 549 -24.20 -12.16 -14.07
C TYR A 549 -25.59 -11.93 -14.69
N GLY A 550 -26.66 -12.24 -13.94
CA GLY A 550 -28.05 -12.03 -14.40
C GLY A 550 -28.60 -13.15 -15.29
N PHE A 551 -28.17 -14.39 -15.07
CA PHE A 551 -28.73 -15.55 -15.76
C PHE A 551 -29.96 -16.08 -15.02
N ASP A 552 -31.07 -16.29 -15.74
CA ASP A 552 -32.30 -16.89 -15.20
C ASP A 552 -32.32 -18.43 -15.29
N GLY A 553 -31.23 -19.04 -15.76
CA GLY A 553 -31.06 -20.48 -15.93
C GLY A 553 -29.60 -20.87 -16.22
N VAL A 554 -29.33 -22.14 -16.51
CA VAL A 554 -27.98 -22.59 -16.89
C VAL A 554 -27.60 -21.94 -18.22
N PRO A 555 -26.53 -21.13 -18.30
CA PRO A 555 -26.17 -20.44 -19.54
C PRO A 555 -25.87 -21.44 -20.65
N GLU A 556 -26.52 -21.31 -21.80
CA GLU A 556 -26.29 -22.18 -22.94
C GLU A 556 -25.20 -21.62 -23.86
N ARG A 557 -24.34 -22.50 -24.39
CA ARG A 557 -23.33 -22.10 -25.36
C ARG A 557 -23.98 -21.67 -26.67
N LYS A 558 -23.93 -20.37 -26.98
CA LYS A 558 -24.33 -19.87 -28.30
C LYS A 558 -23.40 -20.46 -29.37
N LEU A 559 -23.99 -21.22 -30.29
CA LEU A 559 -23.27 -21.77 -31.46
C LEU A 559 -22.75 -20.63 -32.34
N SER A 560 -21.55 -20.76 -32.89
CA SER A 560 -21.05 -19.85 -33.92
C SER A 560 -21.90 -19.92 -35.20
N ALA A 561 -21.82 -18.89 -36.05
CA ALA A 561 -22.55 -18.88 -37.33
C ALA A 561 -22.21 -20.10 -38.20
N LYS A 562 -20.94 -20.53 -38.20
CA LYS A 562 -20.49 -21.74 -38.91
C LYS A 562 -21.13 -23.02 -38.36
N GLU A 563 -21.22 -23.16 -37.05
CA GLU A 563 -21.86 -24.32 -36.39
C GLU A 563 -23.38 -24.32 -36.60
N ARG A 564 -24.03 -23.16 -36.56
CA ARG A 564 -25.47 -23.03 -36.89
C ARG A 564 -25.74 -23.42 -38.35
N ASN A 565 -24.89 -22.98 -39.28
CA ASN A 565 -25.03 -23.32 -40.70
C ASN A 565 -24.76 -24.79 -40.99
N ALA A 566 -23.79 -25.40 -40.30
CA ALA A 566 -23.54 -26.85 -40.40
C ALA A 566 -24.71 -27.67 -39.87
N ARG A 567 -25.30 -27.27 -38.72
CA ARG A 567 -26.49 -27.88 -38.15
C ARG A 567 -27.72 -27.71 -39.04
N GLY A 568 -27.90 -26.53 -39.64
CA GLY A 568 -29.00 -26.25 -40.58
C GLY A 568 -28.90 -27.02 -41.91
N ARG A 569 -27.70 -27.47 -42.29
CA ARG A 569 -27.43 -28.30 -43.48
C ARG A 569 -27.45 -29.80 -43.20
N GLY A 570 -27.95 -30.25 -42.04
CA GLY A 570 -28.04 -31.66 -41.68
C GLY A 570 -26.73 -32.30 -41.18
N GLY A 571 -25.66 -31.51 -41.00
CA GLY A 571 -24.42 -31.98 -40.38
C GLY A 571 -24.54 -32.09 -38.86
N LYS A 572 -24.02 -33.15 -38.26
CA LYS A 572 -23.86 -33.23 -36.79
C LYS A 572 -22.88 -32.14 -36.34
N ALA A 573 -23.36 -31.16 -35.59
CA ALA A 573 -22.49 -30.25 -34.86
C ALA A 573 -21.73 -31.06 -33.80
N VAL A 574 -20.44 -31.31 -34.01
CA VAL A 574 -19.61 -32.04 -33.05
C VAL A 574 -19.29 -31.11 -31.89
N THR A 575 -20.04 -31.24 -30.80
CA THR A 575 -19.63 -30.71 -29.48
C THR A 575 -18.48 -31.58 -29.00
N GLY A 576 -17.25 -31.06 -29.05
CA GLY A 576 -16.05 -31.82 -28.73
C GLY A 576 -16.05 -32.36 -27.31
N ALA A 577 -16.29 -33.67 -27.15
CA ALA A 577 -15.72 -34.43 -26.06
C ALA A 577 -14.24 -34.67 -26.38
N LYS A 578 -13.33 -34.19 -25.54
CA LYS A 578 -11.88 -34.44 -25.66
C LYS A 578 -11.62 -35.96 -25.71
N LYS A 579 -11.24 -36.49 -26.88
CA LYS A 579 -10.52 -37.76 -26.96
C LYS A 579 -9.15 -37.54 -26.31
N LYS A 580 -8.86 -38.27 -25.22
CA LYS A 580 -7.48 -38.45 -24.71
C LYS A 580 -6.64 -38.95 -25.89
N LYS A 581 -5.67 -38.14 -26.31
CA LYS A 581 -4.71 -38.51 -27.36
C LYS A 581 -3.67 -39.42 -26.69
N ALA A 582 -3.76 -40.72 -26.96
CA ALA A 582 -2.65 -41.63 -26.73
C ALA A 582 -1.48 -41.21 -27.66
N MET A 583 -0.26 -41.12 -27.12
CA MET A 583 0.94 -40.98 -27.92
C MET A 583 1.14 -42.25 -28.77
N PRO A 584 1.35 -42.16 -30.09
CA PRO A 584 1.90 -43.26 -30.85
C PRO A 584 3.42 -43.18 -30.83
N GLY A 585 4.05 -44.15 -30.18
CA GLY A 585 5.40 -44.57 -30.50
C GLY A 585 5.44 -45.25 -31.87
N THR A 586 6.43 -44.83 -32.66
CA THR A 586 7.24 -45.59 -33.63
C THR A 586 6.68 -46.85 -34.32
N SER A 587 6.72 -46.82 -35.66
CA SER A 587 7.28 -47.83 -36.61
C SER A 587 6.34 -48.11 -37.81
N PRO A 588 6.80 -48.71 -38.93
CA PRO A 588 8.01 -48.47 -39.74
C PRO A 588 7.65 -48.23 -41.23
N SER A 589 8.52 -47.58 -42.02
CA SER A 589 8.47 -47.71 -43.49
C SER A 589 9.82 -48.14 -44.07
N LYS A 590 9.81 -49.34 -44.69
CA LYS A 590 10.70 -49.81 -45.77
C LYS A 590 9.93 -49.53 -47.08
N ALA A 591 10.49 -49.26 -48.27
CA ALA A 591 11.83 -49.14 -48.84
C ALA A 591 11.64 -48.38 -50.18
N HIS A 592 12.59 -47.60 -50.71
CA HIS A 592 13.68 -47.92 -51.67
C HIS A 592 14.06 -46.54 -52.31
N GLU A 593 15.26 -46.14 -52.74
CA GLU A 593 16.52 -46.79 -53.11
C GLU A 593 17.61 -45.72 -53.33
N LYS A 594 18.89 -46.14 -53.30
CA LYS A 594 20.16 -45.50 -53.76
C LYS A 594 20.82 -44.49 -52.81
N ALA A 595 21.87 -44.89 -52.07
CA ALA A 595 23.31 -44.93 -52.45
C ALA A 595 23.92 -43.51 -52.50
N ALA A 596 25.04 -43.16 -51.87
CA ALA A 596 26.22 -43.92 -51.45
C ALA A 596 27.05 -43.13 -50.40
N ALA A 597 27.90 -43.86 -49.65
CA ALA A 597 29.22 -43.47 -49.07
C ALA A 597 29.28 -42.28 -48.07
N SER A 598 30.02 -42.28 -46.96
CA SER A 598 31.15 -43.06 -46.44
C SER A 598 31.42 -42.71 -44.96
N SER A 599 32.12 -43.60 -44.26
CA SER A 599 33.01 -43.39 -43.08
C SER A 599 32.42 -42.79 -41.79
N SER A 600 32.15 -43.54 -40.72
CA SER A 600 33.06 -44.27 -39.80
C SER A 600 33.65 -43.42 -38.65
N SER A 601 33.21 -43.80 -37.45
CA SER A 601 34.00 -43.99 -36.20
C SER A 601 34.45 -42.81 -35.33
N CYS A 602 34.48 -43.15 -34.02
CA CYS A 602 35.23 -42.57 -32.89
C CYS A 602 34.43 -41.57 -32.03
N SER A 603 33.86 -41.93 -30.87
CA SER A 603 34.43 -42.42 -29.60
C SER A 603 35.11 -41.34 -28.75
N THR A 604 34.54 -41.17 -27.54
CA THR A 604 35.18 -40.93 -26.23
C THR A 604 35.87 -39.60 -25.89
N ARG A 605 35.40 -39.07 -24.74
CA ARG A 605 36.15 -38.54 -23.56
C ARG A 605 37.16 -37.40 -23.78
N GLY A 606 37.09 -36.41 -22.89
CA GLY A 606 38.29 -35.69 -22.44
C GLY A 606 38.01 -34.30 -21.92
N ALA A 607 38.34 -34.11 -20.64
CA ALA A 607 38.42 -32.87 -19.89
C ALA A 607 39.05 -31.67 -20.64
N ALA A 608 38.49 -30.49 -20.37
CA ALA A 608 39.19 -29.33 -19.80
C ALA A 608 38.15 -28.44 -19.11
#